data_AF-A0A8D8AKD9-F1
#
_entry.id   AF-A0A8D8AKD9-F1
#
_cell.length_a   1.000
_cell.length_b   1.000
_cell.length_c   1.000
_cell.angle_alpha   90.00
_cell.angle_beta   90.00
_cell.angle_gamma   90.00
#
_symmetry.space_group_name_H-M   'P 1'
#
loop_
_entity.id
_entity.type
_entity.pdbx_description
1 polymer ?
#
loop_
_entity_poly.entity_id
_entity_poly.type
_entity_poly.pdbx_seq_one_letter_code
_entity_poly.pdbx_strand_id
1 'polypeptide(L)'
;FTVVSSLKMAHLAVLIILGLLQYTQQLPTEQVQVKKGSEVDPARELNLDLLSSTTCGRYIQNRIVGGQNASLMEFPWMALLGYVGPAGPDLHCMGTLINARYVLTGASCVHGNVPIFVRLGEHTIGTDKDCNVNDASDCAPPVQDLDI
;
A
#
# COMPACT_ATOMS: atom_id res chain seq x y z
N PHE A 1 22.04 38.04 -45.97
CA PHE A 1 22.34 38.07 -44.52
C PHE A 1 21.25 37.45 -43.62
N THR A 2 20.06 37.13 -44.13
CA THR A 2 18.97 36.50 -43.36
C THR A 2 19.05 34.97 -43.23
N VAL A 3 19.67 34.26 -44.19
CA VAL A 3 19.80 32.78 -44.17
C VAL A 3 20.80 32.28 -43.12
N VAL A 4 21.92 32.99 -42.95
CA VAL A 4 22.99 32.64 -41.99
C VAL A 4 22.52 32.80 -40.53
N SER A 5 21.57 33.72 -40.28
CA SER A 5 20.99 33.95 -38.94
C SER A 5 20.04 32.82 -38.53
N SER A 6 19.20 32.35 -39.45
CA SER A 6 18.28 31.22 -39.20
C SER A 6 19.04 29.90 -39.02
N LEU A 7 20.15 29.69 -39.75
CA LEU A 7 20.97 28.49 -39.62
C LEU A 7 21.71 28.44 -38.27
N LYS A 8 22.17 29.59 -37.74
CA LYS A 8 22.76 29.69 -36.40
C LYS A 8 21.74 29.45 -35.29
N MET A 9 20.52 29.95 -35.43
CA MET A 9 19.41 29.72 -34.50
C MET A 9 19.00 28.24 -34.47
N ALA A 10 18.89 27.59 -35.64
CA ALA A 10 18.60 26.16 -35.74
C ALA A 10 19.69 25.30 -35.10
N HIS A 11 20.97 25.68 -35.26
CA HIS A 11 22.08 24.97 -34.62
C HIS A 11 22.06 25.09 -33.09
N LEU A 12 21.71 26.27 -32.56
CA LEU A 12 21.56 26.48 -31.11
C LEU A 12 20.39 25.67 -30.53
N ALA A 13 19.25 25.62 -31.23
CA ALA A 13 18.09 24.84 -30.81
C ALA A 13 18.40 23.33 -30.77
N VAL A 14 19.13 22.82 -31.76
CA VAL A 14 19.57 21.42 -31.79
C VAL A 14 20.51 21.10 -30.63
N LEU A 15 21.43 22.00 -30.27
CA LEU A 15 22.33 21.81 -29.12
C LEU A 15 21.59 21.83 -27.78
N ILE A 16 20.57 22.68 -27.63
CA ILE A 16 19.73 22.73 -26.42
C ILE A 16 18.89 21.45 -26.29
N ILE A 17 18.29 20.96 -27.38
CA ILE A 17 17.50 19.72 -27.38
C ILE A 17 18.39 18.51 -27.09
N LEU A 18 19.57 18.40 -27.72
CA LEU A 18 20.52 17.33 -27.44
C LEU A 18 21.05 17.40 -26.00
N GLY A 19 21.32 18.61 -25.47
CA GLY A 19 21.74 18.80 -24.08
C GLY A 19 20.67 18.43 -23.06
N LEU A 20 19.40 18.77 -23.32
CA LEU A 20 18.27 18.38 -22.47
C LEU A 20 18.01 16.87 -22.54
N LEU A 21 18.16 16.24 -23.72
CA LEU A 21 18.07 14.78 -23.86
C LEU A 21 19.20 14.04 -23.13
N GLN A 22 20.40 14.64 -23.06
CA GLN A 22 21.50 14.09 -22.26
C GLN A 22 21.28 14.31 -20.75
N TYR A 23 20.60 15.39 -20.35
CA TYR A 23 20.32 15.70 -18.95
C TYR A 23 19.34 14.72 -18.30
N THR A 24 18.34 14.22 -19.05
CA THR A 24 17.37 13.24 -18.52
C THR A 24 17.96 11.85 -18.29
N GLN A 25 19.09 11.53 -18.93
CA GLN A 25 19.79 10.24 -18.73
C GLN A 25 20.58 10.19 -17.41
N GLN A 26 20.76 11.33 -16.72
CA GLN A 26 21.59 11.44 -15.53
C GLN A 26 20.77 11.51 -14.21
N LEU A 27 19.46 11.22 -14.21
CA LEU A 27 18.72 11.06 -12.95
C LEU A 27 19.11 9.72 -12.30
N PRO A 28 19.84 9.72 -11.17
CA PRO A 28 20.20 8.47 -10.51
C PRO A 28 18.94 7.85 -9.91
N THR A 29 18.65 6.61 -10.30
CA THR A 29 17.76 5.76 -9.51
C THR A 29 18.55 5.35 -8.27
N GLU A 30 18.31 6.02 -7.15
CA GLU A 30 18.84 5.56 -5.87
C GLU A 30 18.20 4.19 -5.58
N GLN A 31 18.97 3.14 -5.83
CA GLN A 31 18.58 1.77 -5.52
C GLN A 31 18.57 1.63 -4.00
N VAL A 32 17.39 1.66 -3.40
CA VAL A 32 17.20 1.36 -1.97
C VAL A 32 17.70 -0.07 -1.71
N GLN A 33 18.88 -0.21 -1.13
CA GLN A 33 19.47 -1.49 -0.76
C GLN A 33 18.85 -1.98 0.55
N VAL A 34 17.88 -2.90 0.46
CA VAL A 34 17.32 -3.59 1.62
C VAL A 34 18.37 -4.54 2.19
N LYS A 35 19.01 -4.17 3.31
CA LYS A 35 19.93 -5.04 4.03
C LYS A 35 19.13 -6.16 4.70
N LYS A 36 19.43 -7.42 4.36
CA LYS A 36 18.81 -8.60 4.99
C LYS A 36 19.36 -8.77 6.40
N GLY A 37 18.64 -8.24 7.39
CA GLY A 37 18.86 -8.54 8.80
C GLY A 37 18.38 -9.95 9.15
N SER A 38 19.04 -10.60 10.09
CA SER A 38 18.55 -11.85 10.70
C SER A 38 17.34 -11.53 11.55
N GLU A 39 16.13 -11.73 11.00
CA GLU A 39 14.87 -11.33 11.60
C GLU A 39 14.24 -12.51 12.36
N VAL A 40 13.97 -12.31 13.65
CA VAL A 40 12.96 -13.10 14.37
C VAL A 40 11.62 -12.71 13.75
N ASP A 41 10.90 -13.69 13.17
CA ASP A 41 9.66 -13.42 12.42
C ASP A 41 8.60 -12.75 13.32
N PRO A 42 8.35 -11.44 13.16
CA PRO A 42 7.43 -10.70 14.02
C PRO A 42 5.99 -11.21 13.86
N ALA A 43 5.66 -11.80 12.71
CA ALA A 43 4.33 -12.33 12.44
C ALA A 43 3.99 -13.49 13.39
N ARG A 44 4.99 -14.26 13.81
CA ARG A 44 4.80 -15.36 14.78
C ARG A 44 4.57 -14.86 16.20
N GLU A 45 5.16 -13.73 16.57
CA GLU A 45 4.94 -13.13 17.88
C GLU A 45 3.57 -12.45 17.97
N LEU A 46 3.07 -11.94 16.85
CA LEU A 46 1.76 -11.31 16.72
C LEU A 46 0.61 -12.30 16.41
N ASN A 47 0.89 -13.61 16.29
CA ASN A 47 -0.06 -14.63 15.80
C ASN A 47 -0.78 -14.21 14.51
N LEU A 48 -0.04 -13.54 13.62
CA LEU A 48 -0.53 -13.09 12.33
C LEU A 48 -0.41 -14.24 11.31
N ASP A 49 -0.90 -15.43 11.66
CA ASP A 49 -0.87 -16.66 10.84
C ASP A 49 -1.59 -16.48 9.49
N LEU A 50 -2.37 -15.40 9.38
CA LEU A 50 -3.07 -14.98 8.16
C LEU A 50 -2.11 -14.43 7.09
N LEU A 51 -0.92 -13.96 7.46
CA LEU A 51 0.01 -13.26 6.56
C LEU A 51 1.43 -13.81 6.71
N SER A 52 1.81 -14.72 5.82
CA SER A 52 3.19 -15.21 5.73
C SER A 52 4.15 -14.06 5.41
N SER A 53 5.12 -13.82 6.30
CA SER A 53 6.19 -12.83 6.13
C SER A 53 7.07 -13.09 4.89
N THR A 54 7.00 -14.29 4.31
CA THR A 54 7.80 -14.73 3.16
C THR A 54 7.03 -14.76 1.83
N THR A 55 5.71 -14.56 1.84
CA THR A 55 4.88 -14.59 0.61
C THR A 55 3.87 -13.45 0.64
N CYS A 56 4.05 -12.46 -0.24
CA CYS A 56 3.20 -11.28 -0.31
C CYS A 56 2.38 -11.21 -1.61
N GLY A 57 1.29 -10.43 -1.60
CA GLY A 57 0.57 -10.01 -2.81
C GLY A 57 0.03 -11.14 -3.68
N ARG A 58 -0.19 -12.34 -3.13
CA ARG A 58 -0.77 -13.47 -3.87
C ARG A 58 -2.22 -13.15 -4.17
N TYR A 59 -2.42 -12.71 -5.39
CA TYR A 59 -3.72 -12.36 -5.92
C TYR A 59 -3.75 -12.67 -7.40
N ILE A 60 -4.82 -13.34 -7.84
CA ILE A 60 -5.00 -13.66 -9.24
C ILE A 60 -6.08 -12.71 -9.75
N GLN A 61 -5.68 -11.65 -10.47
CA GLN A 61 -6.63 -10.66 -10.97
C GLN A 61 -6.83 -10.69 -12.48
N ASN A 62 -8.09 -10.55 -12.89
CA ASN A 62 -8.51 -9.93 -14.16
C ASN A 62 -9.10 -8.55 -13.86
N ARG A 63 -9.04 -7.62 -14.82
CA ARG A 63 -9.54 -6.24 -14.67
C ARG A 63 -10.89 -6.16 -13.95
N ILE A 64 -10.96 -5.39 -12.85
CA ILE A 64 -12.21 -5.07 -12.16
C ILE A 64 -13.09 -4.22 -13.08
N VAL A 65 -14.27 -4.71 -13.46
CA VAL A 65 -15.31 -3.98 -14.20
C VAL A 65 -16.65 -4.26 -13.53
N GLY A 66 -17.35 -3.21 -13.05
CA GLY A 66 -18.63 -3.37 -12.35
C GLY A 66 -18.50 -4.13 -11.02
N GLY A 67 -17.55 -3.72 -10.18
CA GLY A 67 -17.07 -4.46 -9.00
C GLY A 67 -18.17 -5.05 -8.10
N GLN A 68 -17.81 -6.15 -7.44
CA GLN A 68 -18.63 -6.86 -6.45
C GLN A 68 -17.94 -6.80 -5.08
N ASN A 69 -18.65 -7.20 -4.02
CA ASN A 69 -18.02 -7.37 -2.72
C ASN A 69 -16.86 -8.36 -2.82
N ALA A 70 -15.77 -8.06 -2.09
CA ALA A 70 -14.65 -8.97 -1.96
C ALA A 70 -15.11 -10.29 -1.34
N SER A 71 -14.48 -11.39 -1.72
CA SER A 71 -14.65 -12.65 -1.00
C SER A 71 -13.94 -12.58 0.35
N LEU A 72 -14.37 -13.42 1.29
CA LEU A 72 -13.73 -13.56 2.59
C LEU A 72 -12.22 -13.83 2.41
N MET A 73 -11.38 -13.03 3.06
CA MET A 73 -9.91 -13.11 2.98
C MET A 73 -9.31 -12.92 1.56
N GLU A 74 -10.02 -12.33 0.60
CA GLU A 74 -9.49 -12.10 -0.77
C GLU A 74 -8.29 -11.14 -0.77
N PHE A 75 -8.30 -10.15 0.11
CA PHE A 75 -7.25 -9.14 0.26
C PHE A 75 -6.74 -9.11 1.71
N PRO A 76 -5.99 -10.13 2.15
CA PRO A 76 -5.65 -10.31 3.55
C PRO A 76 -4.73 -9.22 4.11
N TRP A 77 -4.02 -8.47 3.26
CA TRP A 77 -3.16 -7.34 3.64
C TRP A 77 -3.91 -6.03 3.87
N MET A 78 -5.24 -6.00 3.71
CA MET A 78 -6.03 -4.81 3.98
C MET A 78 -5.99 -4.46 5.48
N ALA A 79 -5.75 -3.19 5.76
CA ALA A 79 -5.67 -2.65 7.10
C ALA A 79 -6.63 -1.47 7.26
N LEU A 80 -7.29 -1.38 8.41
CA LEU A 80 -8.03 -0.19 8.82
C LEU A 80 -7.25 0.55 9.90
N LEU A 81 -7.28 1.88 9.84
CA LEU A 81 -6.63 2.75 10.81
C LEU A 81 -7.67 3.25 11.81
N GLY A 82 -7.45 2.96 13.09
CA GLY A 82 -8.34 3.34 14.19
C GLY A 82 -7.91 4.63 14.87
N TYR A 83 -8.84 5.57 14.99
CA TYR A 83 -8.64 6.87 15.63
C TYR A 83 -9.55 7.01 16.85
N VAL A 84 -9.22 7.94 17.74
CA VAL A 84 -10.11 8.30 18.85
C VAL A 84 -11.35 9.01 18.30
N GLY A 85 -12.51 8.37 18.42
CA GLY A 85 -13.80 8.92 18.07
C GLY A 85 -14.68 9.21 19.30
N PRO A 86 -15.77 9.99 19.14
CA PRO A 86 -16.63 10.40 20.25
C PRO A 86 -17.48 9.27 20.85
N ALA A 87 -17.70 8.18 20.11
CA ALA A 87 -18.54 7.05 20.51
C ALA A 87 -17.79 5.70 20.49
N GLY A 88 -16.46 5.74 20.44
CA GLY A 88 -15.60 4.58 20.20
C GLY A 88 -14.58 4.86 19.09
N PRO A 89 -13.80 3.85 18.69
CA PRO A 89 -12.86 3.98 17.61
C PRO A 89 -13.52 4.41 16.31
N ASP A 90 -12.94 5.41 15.64
CA ASP A 90 -13.34 5.81 14.30
C ASP A 90 -12.43 5.14 13.26
N LEU A 91 -13.02 4.46 12.28
CA LEU A 91 -12.32 3.67 11.25
C LEU A 91 -12.63 4.24 9.86
N HIS A 92 -12.02 5.37 9.52
CA HIS A 92 -12.29 6.09 8.26
C HIS A 92 -11.14 6.06 7.24
N CYS A 93 -9.96 5.60 7.64
CA CYS A 93 -8.78 5.51 6.79
C CYS A 93 -8.29 4.06 6.67
N MET A 94 -7.64 3.77 5.54
CA MET A 94 -7.17 2.42 5.21
C MET A 94 -5.66 2.41 4.98
N GLY A 95 -5.08 1.22 5.06
CA GLY A 95 -3.69 0.97 4.74
C GLY A 95 -3.49 -0.43 4.14
N THR A 96 -2.24 -0.74 3.86
CA THR A 96 -1.81 -2.04 3.34
C THR A 96 -0.66 -2.55 4.19
N LEU A 97 -0.80 -3.74 4.76
CA LEU A 97 0.30 -4.40 5.45
C LEU A 97 1.37 -4.79 4.42
N ILE A 98 2.57 -4.21 4.57
CA ILE A 98 3.70 -4.48 3.66
C ILE A 98 4.68 -5.51 4.24
N ASN A 99 4.64 -5.72 5.55
CA ASN A 99 5.31 -6.80 6.27
C ASN A 99 4.73 -6.91 7.70
N ALA A 100 5.30 -7.77 8.54
CA ALA A 100 4.79 -8.05 9.88
C ALA A 100 4.79 -6.86 10.88
N ARG A 101 5.40 -5.73 10.54
CA ARG A 101 5.51 -4.57 11.45
C ARG A 101 5.03 -3.25 10.85
N TYR A 102 4.84 -3.19 9.53
CA TYR A 102 4.64 -1.92 8.83
C TYR A 102 3.40 -1.95 7.94
N VAL A 103 2.63 -0.86 8.04
CA VAL A 103 1.46 -0.56 7.22
C VAL A 103 1.76 0.67 6.38
N LEU A 104 1.56 0.54 5.07
CA LEU A 104 1.62 1.66 4.13
C LEU A 104 0.24 2.35 4.05
N THR A 105 0.20 3.67 4.17
CA THR A 105 -1.03 4.47 4.05
C THR A 105 -0.75 5.83 3.39
N GLY A 106 -1.80 6.60 3.13
CA GLY A 106 -1.70 7.96 2.60
C GLY A 106 -1.32 8.97 3.69
N ALA A 107 -0.55 10.00 3.33
CA ALA A 107 -0.13 11.04 4.27
C ALA A 107 -1.31 11.79 4.92
N SER A 108 -2.42 11.96 4.19
CA SER A 108 -3.64 12.58 4.72
C SER A 108 -4.30 11.78 5.85
N CYS A 109 -4.03 10.47 5.97
CA CYS A 109 -4.53 9.63 7.05
C CYS A 109 -3.75 9.80 8.36
N VAL A 110 -2.54 10.36 8.33
CA VAL A 110 -1.69 10.49 9.53
C VAL A 110 -1.36 11.95 9.87
N HIS A 111 -1.74 12.88 9.00
CA HIS A 111 -1.50 14.30 9.21
C HIS A 111 -2.61 14.91 10.08
N GLY A 112 -2.26 15.49 11.23
CA GLY A 112 -3.19 16.20 12.11
C GLY A 112 -4.01 15.30 13.05
N ASN A 113 -4.29 14.07 12.66
CA ASN A 113 -4.84 13.03 13.51
C ASN A 113 -4.06 11.73 13.28
N VAL A 114 -3.52 11.15 14.34
CA VAL A 114 -2.67 9.95 14.25
C VAL A 114 -3.49 8.76 14.71
N PRO A 115 -3.51 7.65 13.96
CA PRO A 115 -4.20 6.45 14.40
C PRO A 115 -3.53 5.89 15.67
N ILE A 116 -4.35 5.31 16.54
CA ILE A 116 -3.94 4.70 17.82
C ILE A 116 -3.76 3.18 17.70
N PHE A 117 -4.41 2.55 16.72
CA PHE A 117 -4.23 1.13 16.42
C PHE A 117 -4.47 0.85 14.93
N VAL A 118 -4.03 -0.32 14.48
CA VAL A 118 -4.35 -0.90 13.18
C VAL A 118 -5.24 -2.12 13.38
N ARG A 119 -6.33 -2.22 12.63
CA ARG A 119 -7.15 -3.43 12.53
C ARG A 119 -6.81 -4.23 11.28
N LEU A 120 -6.53 -5.51 11.44
CA LEU A 120 -6.26 -6.48 10.38
C LEU A 120 -7.31 -7.60 10.37
N GLY A 121 -7.52 -8.21 9.19
CA GLY A 121 -8.43 -9.35 9.03
C GLY A 121 -9.92 -9.00 8.99
N GLU A 122 -10.27 -7.72 8.95
CA GLU A 122 -11.65 -7.23 8.85
C GLU A 122 -12.20 -7.44 7.43
N HIS A 123 -13.46 -7.86 7.35
CA HIS A 123 -14.19 -7.97 6.09
C HIS A 123 -15.50 -7.16 6.15
N THR A 124 -16.29 -7.30 7.22
CA THR A 124 -17.51 -6.50 7.43
C THR A 124 -17.47 -5.74 8.74
N ILE A 125 -17.16 -4.45 8.65
CA ILE A 125 -17.14 -3.54 9.80
C ILE A 125 -18.49 -3.59 10.53
N GLY A 126 -18.43 -3.80 11.84
CA GLY A 126 -19.60 -3.83 12.73
C GLY A 126 -20.24 -5.20 12.87
N THR A 127 -19.63 -6.26 12.33
CA THR A 127 -20.00 -7.64 12.60
C THR A 127 -18.91 -8.34 13.40
N ASP A 128 -19.31 -9.13 14.40
CA ASP A 128 -18.34 -9.86 15.25
C ASP A 128 -17.77 -11.09 14.53
N LYS A 129 -18.49 -11.63 13.54
CA LYS A 129 -18.13 -12.86 12.85
C LYS A 129 -18.45 -12.77 11.36
N ASP A 130 -17.40 -12.80 10.55
CA ASP A 130 -17.49 -12.87 9.10
C ASP A 130 -17.43 -14.32 8.62
N CYS A 131 -18.46 -14.76 7.89
CA CYS A 131 -18.56 -16.12 7.36
C CYS A 131 -18.92 -16.12 5.87
N ASN A 132 -18.59 -17.21 5.19
CA ASN A 132 -18.98 -17.41 3.81
C ASN A 132 -20.51 -17.50 3.69
N VAL A 133 -21.08 -16.80 2.70
CA VAL A 133 -22.54 -16.76 2.48
C VAL A 133 -23.10 -18.15 2.17
N ASN A 134 -22.30 -19.02 1.57
CA ASN A 134 -22.72 -20.38 1.21
C ASN A 134 -22.43 -21.42 2.30
N ASP A 135 -21.62 -21.08 3.31
CA ASP A 135 -21.23 -21.98 4.38
C ASP A 135 -20.96 -21.20 5.67
N ALA A 136 -21.94 -21.22 6.58
CA ALA A 136 -21.85 -20.53 7.87
C ALA A 136 -20.87 -21.17 8.87
N SER A 137 -20.32 -22.35 8.54
CA SER A 137 -19.25 -22.98 9.32
C SER A 137 -17.85 -22.51 8.90
N ASP A 138 -17.72 -22.00 7.67
CA ASP A 138 -16.49 -21.41 7.13
C ASP A 138 -16.45 -19.90 7.43
N CYS A 139 -15.71 -19.55 8.48
CA CYS A 139 -15.62 -18.17 8.98
C CYS A 139 -14.18 -17.72 9.15
N ALA A 140 -13.95 -16.42 8.98
CA ALA A 140 -12.66 -15.82 9.24
C ALA A 140 -12.34 -15.87 10.75
N PRO A 141 -11.05 -15.96 11.11
CA PRO A 141 -10.62 -15.68 12.47
C PRO A 141 -11.05 -14.27 12.90
N PRO A 142 -11.16 -14.01 14.22
CA PRO A 142 -11.44 -12.67 14.72
C PRO A 142 -10.42 -11.64 14.23
N VAL A 143 -10.88 -10.40 14.07
CA VAL A 143 -10.02 -9.27 13.73
C VAL A 143 -8.91 -9.07 14.75
N GLN A 144 -7.77 -8.55 14.30
CA GLN A 144 -6.64 -8.25 15.16
C GLN A 144 -6.45 -6.74 15.24
N ASP A 145 -6.61 -6.18 16.43
CA ASP A 145 -6.32 -4.78 16.73
C ASP A 145 -4.93 -4.69 17.36
N LEU A 146 -4.03 -3.96 16.69
CA LEU A 146 -2.63 -3.81 17.06
C LEU A 146 -2.34 -2.34 17.36
N ASP A 147 -1.95 -2.04 18.60
CA ASP A 147 -1.59 -0.68 19.02
C ASP A 147 -0.35 -0.15 18.26
N ILE A 148 -0.32 1.16 17.98
CA ILE A 148 0.76 1.86 17.25
C ILE A 148 1.68 2.63 18.21
#